data_AF-A0A966GSL1-F1
#
_entry.id   AF-A0A966GSL1-F1
#
_cell.length_a   1.000
_cell.length_b   1.000
_cell.length_c   1.000
_cell.angle_alpha   90.00
_cell.angle_beta   90.00
_cell.angle_gamma   90.00
#
_symmetry.space_group_name_H-M   'P 1'
#
loop_
_entity.id
_entity.type
_entity.pdbx_description
1 polymer ?
#
loop_
_entity_poly.entity_id
_entity_poly.type
_entity_poly.pdbx_seq_one_letter_code
_entity_poly.pdbx_strand_id
1 'polypeptide(L)' 'MVQAAWGKGYDTELTRAGIQYAFAQLGLEELAAIAEQSNLASLQVLLKCGFEQVEIYEDAGKTLCRFILPAHR' A
#
# COMPACT_ATOMS: atom_id res chain seq x y z
N MET A 1 12.67 -14.66 8.38
CA MET A 1 11.72 -13.91 7.55
C MET A 1 10.74 -14.93 6.96
N VAL A 2 9.43 -14.74 7.14
CA VAL A 2 8.41 -15.76 6.86
C VAL A 2 7.97 -15.68 5.41
N GLN A 3 8.76 -16.30 4.51
CA GLN A 3 8.42 -16.44 3.08
C GLN A 3 7.13 -17.25 2.86
N ALA A 4 6.72 -18.06 3.85
CA ALA A 4 5.61 -19.02 3.75
C ALA A 4 4.19 -18.42 3.82
N ALA A 5 4.08 -17.11 4.04
CA ALA A 5 2.79 -16.41 4.18
C ALA A 5 2.35 -15.66 2.91
N TRP A 6 3.23 -15.48 1.92
CA TRP A 6 2.89 -14.78 0.68
C TRP A 6 1.91 -15.58 -0.17
N GLY A 7 0.96 -14.88 -0.81
CA GLY A 7 -0.04 -15.48 -1.70
C GLY A 7 -1.27 -16.08 -1.01
N LYS A 8 -1.40 -15.95 0.33
CA LYS A 8 -2.59 -16.41 1.10
C LYS A 8 -3.60 -15.31 1.44
N GLY A 9 -3.39 -14.09 0.95
CA GLY A 9 -4.26 -12.94 1.20
C GLY A 9 -3.94 -12.15 2.47
N TYR A 10 -2.98 -12.60 3.29
CA TYR A 10 -2.54 -11.90 4.50
C TYR A 10 -2.04 -10.48 4.24
N ASP A 11 -1.38 -10.26 3.10
CA ASP A 11 -0.91 -8.91 2.73
C ASP A 11 -2.10 -7.95 2.57
N THR A 12 -3.21 -8.41 1.98
CA THR A 12 -4.44 -7.61 1.83
C THR A 12 -5.15 -7.40 3.16
N GLU A 13 -5.23 -8.43 4.01
CA GLU A 13 -5.82 -8.32 5.34
C GLU A 13 -5.05 -7.33 6.23
N LEU A 14 -3.73 -7.44 6.24
CA LEU A 14 -2.84 -6.54 6.98
C LEU A 14 -2.95 -5.11 6.47
N THR A 15 -2.93 -4.90 5.15
CA THR A 15 -3.10 -3.56 4.57
C THR A 15 -4.45 -2.96 4.95
N ARG A 16 -5.54 -3.74 4.92
CA ARG A 16 -6.87 -3.26 5.35
C ARG A 16 -6.93 -2.92 6.84
N ALA A 17 -6.34 -3.75 7.70
CA ALA A 17 -6.25 -3.47 9.13
C ALA A 17 -5.45 -2.19 9.40
N GLY A 18 -4.35 -1.98 8.66
CA GLY A 18 -3.55 -0.76 8.72
C GLY A 18 -4.33 0.48 8.30
N ILE A 19 -5.08 0.41 7.20
CA ILE A 19 -5.97 1.50 6.74
C ILE A 19 -7.01 1.83 7.82
N GLN A 20 -7.68 0.80 8.36
CA GLN A 20 -8.69 1.00 9.38
C GLN A 20 -8.10 1.66 10.62
N TYR A 21 -6.93 1.23 11.07
CA TYR A 21 -6.24 1.85 12.19
C TYR A 21 -5.87 3.32 11.90
N ALA A 22 -5.30 3.60 10.73
CA ALA A 22 -4.91 4.94 10.31
C ALA A 22 -6.08 5.93 10.32
N PHE A 23 -7.25 5.53 9.83
CA PHE A 23 -8.40 6.43 9.78
C PHE A 23 -9.23 6.42 11.07
N ALA A 24 -9.51 5.24 11.64
CA ALA A 24 -10.40 5.14 12.80
C ALA A 24 -9.71 5.49 14.13
N GLN A 25 -8.40 5.26 14.25
CA GLN A 25 -7.67 5.49 15.52
C GLN A 25 -6.79 6.74 15.45
N LEU A 26 -6.10 6.96 14.32
CA LEU A 26 -5.21 8.12 14.18
C LEU A 26 -5.92 9.34 13.59
N GLY A 27 -7.08 9.18 12.96
CA GLY A 27 -7.85 10.27 12.36
C GLY A 27 -7.12 10.94 11.19
N LEU A 28 -6.26 10.21 10.47
CA LEU A 28 -5.56 10.75 9.31
C LEU A 28 -6.55 11.09 8.20
N GLU A 29 -6.31 12.18 7.49
CA GLU A 29 -7.11 12.58 6.32
C GLU A 29 -6.65 11.85 5.04
N GLU A 30 -5.41 11.38 5.03
CA GLU A 30 -4.78 10.71 3.90
C GLU A 30 -3.75 9.68 4.38
N LEU A 31 -3.61 8.57 3.63
CA LEU A 31 -2.57 7.58 3.81
C LEU A 31 -1.73 7.44 2.53
N ALA A 32 -0.41 7.53 2.66
CA ALA A 32 0.53 7.30 1.58
C ALA A 32 1.17 5.91 1.68
N ALA A 33 1.40 5.27 0.54
CA ALA A 33 2.16 4.04 0.44
C ALA A 33 3.18 4.13 -0.70
N ILE A 34 4.31 3.44 -0.56
CA ILE A 34 5.36 3.38 -1.58
C ILE A 34 5.73 1.91 -1.80
N ALA A 35 5.82 1.51 -3.06
CA ALA A 35 6.24 0.16 -3.44
C ALA A 35 7.17 0.22 -4.65
N GLU A 36 8.14 -0.69 -4.73
CA GLU A 36 8.96 -0.86 -5.93
C GLU A 36 8.07 -1.26 -7.11
N GLN A 37 8.29 -0.65 -8.28
CA GLN A 37 7.52 -0.93 -9.50
C GLN A 37 7.66 -2.40 -9.94
N SER A 38 8.78 -3.04 -9.61
CA SER A 38 9.03 -4.46 -9.86
C SER A 38 8.19 -5.39 -8.96
N ASN A 39 7.70 -4.89 -7.81
CA ASN A 39 6.93 -5.67 -6.86
C ASN A 39 5.43 -5.64 -7.19
N LEU A 40 5.08 -6.34 -8.27
CA LEU A 40 3.71 -6.42 -8.79
C LEU A 40 2.68 -6.88 -7.75
N ALA A 41 3.09 -7.74 -6.80
CA ALA A 41 2.21 -8.22 -5.74
C ALA A 41 1.76 -7.09 -4.81
N SER A 42 2.71 -6.26 -4.33
CA SER A 42 2.38 -5.09 -3.50
C SER A 42 1.56 -4.04 -4.26
N LEU A 43 1.88 -3.77 -5.54
CA LEU A 43 1.07 -2.86 -6.36
C LEU A 43 -0.39 -3.33 -6.46
N GLN A 44 -0.61 -4.63 -6.71
CA GLN A 44 -1.95 -5.19 -6.77
C GLN A 44 -2.70 -5.11 -5.43
N VAL A 45 -2.02 -5.32 -4.30
CA VAL A 45 -2.63 -5.19 -2.97
C VAL A 45 -3.06 -3.75 -2.71
N LEU A 46 -2.20 -2.77 -3.01
CA LEU A 46 -2.51 -1.34 -2.84
C LEU A 46 -3.73 -0.95 -3.68
N LEU A 47 -3.74 -1.30 -4.97
CA LEU A 47 -4.88 -1.05 -5.86
C LEU A 47 -6.17 -1.72 -5.34
N LYS A 48 -6.11 -2.98 -4.88
CA LYS A 48 -7.27 -3.69 -4.30
C LYS A 48 -7.77 -3.08 -2.99
N CYS A 49 -6.91 -2.37 -2.27
CA CYS A 49 -7.26 -1.68 -1.03
C CYS A 49 -7.73 -0.24 -1.27
N GLY A 50 -7.89 0.17 -2.53
CA GLY A 50 -8.45 1.48 -2.89
C GLY A 50 -7.43 2.60 -3.00
N PHE A 51 -6.14 2.31 -2.83
CA PHE A 51 -5.09 3.29 -3.09
C PHE A 51 -5.00 3.62 -4.58
N GLU A 52 -4.62 4.85 -4.88
CA GLU A 52 -4.41 5.34 -6.24
C GLU A 52 -2.95 5.66 -6.47
N GLN A 53 -2.40 5.21 -7.59
CA GLN A 53 -1.03 5.55 -7.96
C GLN A 53 -0.98 7.00 -8.43
N VAL A 54 -0.18 7.83 -7.76
CA VAL A 54 -0.07 9.27 -8.04
C VAL A 54 1.25 9.65 -8.69
N GLU A 55 2.29 8.86 -8.48
CA GLU A 55 3.65 9.20 -8.95
C GLU A 55 4.49 7.93 -9.16
N ILE A 56 5.42 8.01 -10.11
CA ILE A 56 6.53 7.06 -10.26
C ILE A 56 7.82 7.88 -10.25
N TYR A 57 8.77 7.49 -9.41
CA TYR A 57 10.05 8.19 -9.27
C TYR A 57 11.20 7.21 -9.05
N GLU A 58 12.42 7.67 -9.33
CA GLU A 58 13.63 6.90 -9.05
C GLU A 58 14.22 7.31 -7.70
N ASP A 59 14.54 6.33 -6.88
CA ASP A 59 15.22 6.52 -5.60
C ASP A 59 16.26 5.42 -5.39
N ALA A 60 17.49 5.80 -5.10
CA ALA A 60 18.63 4.90 -4.90
C ALA A 60 18.78 3.81 -6.00
N GLY A 61 18.49 4.15 -7.26
CA GLY A 61 18.57 3.21 -8.40
C GLY A 61 17.40 2.22 -8.50
N LYS A 62 16.31 2.46 -7.77
CA LYS A 62 15.05 1.70 -7.86
C LYS A 62 13.94 2.59 -8.37
N THR A 63 13.06 2.02 -9.18
CA THR A 63 11.83 2.71 -9.60
C THR A 63 10.73 2.42 -8.58
N LEU A 64 10.24 3.47 -7.93
CA LEU A 64 9.22 3.42 -6.89
C LEU A 64 7.91 4.03 -7.40
N CYS A 65 6.79 3.43 -7.01
CA CYS A 65 5.45 3.94 -7.23
C CYS A 65 4.91 4.50 -5.91
N ARG A 66 4.48 5.77 -5.91
CA ARG A 66 3.77 6.40 -4.79
C ARG A 66 2.27 6.22 -4.97
N PHE A 67 1.61 5.88 -3.87
CA PHE A 67 0.18 5.64 -3.79
C PHE A 67 -0.45 6.48 -2.70
N ILE A 68 -1.68 6.93 -2.91
CA ILE A 68 -2.45 7.73 -1.97
C ILE A 68 -3.84 7.13 -1.77
N LEU A 69 -4.32 7.13 -0.52
CA LEU A 69 -5.69 6.80 -0.14
C LEU A 69 -6.25 7.91 0.77
N PRO A 70 -7.24 8.70 0.31
CA PRO A 70 -7.91 9.67 1.16
C PRO A 70 -8.91 8.97 2.11
N ALA A 71 -9.12 9.54 3.30
CA ALA A 71 -10.05 9.02 4.31
C ALA A 71 -11.53 9.16 3.92
N HIS A 72 -11.86 10.18 3.12
CA HIS A 72 -13.21 10.48 2.68
C HIS A 72 -13.37 10.15 1.20
N ARG A 73 -13.81 8.92 0.93
CA ARG A 73 -14.26 8.49 -0.39
C ARG A 73 -15.72 8.05 -0.34
#